data_AF-A0A527J2V9-F1
#
_entry.id   AF-A0A527J2V9-F1
#
_cell.length_a   1.000
_cell.length_b   1.000
_cell.length_c   1.000
_cell.angle_alpha   90.00
_cell.angle_beta   90.00
_cell.angle_gamma   90.00
#
_symmetry.space_group_name_H-M   'P 1'
#
loop_
_entity.id
_entity.type
_entity.pdbx_description
1 polymer ?
#
loop_
_entity_poly.entity_id
_entity_poly.type
_entity_poly.pdbx_seq_one_letter_code
_entity_poly.pdbx_strand_id
1 'polypeptide(L)' 'FATGALITGAIINNENNRVYGGNAHVQWCYDRYRSYRASDNTFQPNYGPRKECRSPY' A
#
# COMPACT_ATOMS: atom_id res chain seq x y z
N PHE A 1 43.04 16.54 -0.48
CA PHE A 1 42.33 16.95 -1.71
C PHE A 1 41.66 15.71 -2.29
N ALA A 2 40.47 15.89 -2.87
CA ALA A 2 39.51 14.88 -3.36
C ALA A 2 38.61 14.25 -2.27
N THR A 3 37.42 14.81 -1.97
CA THR A 3 36.11 14.54 -2.65
C THR A 3 35.84 13.04 -2.75
N GLY A 4 34.99 12.43 -1.91
CA GLY A 4 33.59 12.77 -1.74
C GLY A 4 32.75 11.98 -2.75
N ALA A 5 32.16 10.87 -2.31
CA ALA A 5 31.08 10.21 -3.04
C ALA A 5 30.02 9.78 -2.01
N LEU A 6 29.04 10.65 -1.78
CA LEU A 6 27.81 10.30 -1.10
C LEU A 6 27.07 9.33 -2.02
N ILE A 7 27.04 8.05 -1.64
CA ILE A 7 26.11 7.08 -2.23
C ILE A 7 24.73 7.46 -1.68
N THR A 8 24.07 8.37 -2.40
CA THR A 8 22.68 8.72 -2.16
C THR A 8 21.83 7.49 -2.48
N GLY A 9 20.98 7.09 -1.54
CA GLY A 9 20.17 5.89 -1.64
C GLY A 9 19.38 5.86 -2.95
N ALA A 10 19.42 4.71 -3.62
CA ALA A 10 18.55 4.45 -4.76
C ALA A 10 17.09 4.66 -4.31
N ILE A 11 16.41 5.50 -5.07
CA ILE A 11 15.00 5.85 -4.92
C ILE A 11 14.17 4.57 -4.92
N ILE A 12 13.42 4.38 -3.84
CA ILE A 12 12.51 3.28 -3.62
C ILE A 12 11.37 3.42 -4.64
N ASN A 13 11.22 2.38 -5.46
CA ASN A 13 10.11 2.07 -6.38
C ASN A 13 8.87 2.97 -6.25
N ASN A 14 8.75 3.98 -7.11
CA ASN A 14 7.45 4.56 -7.44
C ASN A 14 6.91 3.90 -8.71
N GLU A 15 6.82 2.57 -8.66
CA GLU A 15 5.97 1.81 -9.57
C GLU A 15 4.58 1.70 -8.91
N ASN A 16 3.93 2.85 -8.71
CA ASN A 16 2.49 2.88 -8.49
C ASN A 16 1.73 2.92 -9.82
N ASN A 17 2.26 2.20 -10.82
CA ASN A 17 1.49 1.79 -12.00
C ASN A 17 0.66 0.55 -11.63
N ARG A 18 -0.19 0.68 -10.61
CA ARG A 18 -1.12 -0.38 -10.22
C ARG A 18 -2.44 -0.10 -10.89
N VAL A 19 -2.61 -0.80 -12.00
CA VAL A 19 -3.87 -1.22 -12.61
C VAL A 19 -4.96 -1.48 -11.55
N TYR A 20 -5.69 -0.47 -11.11
CA TYR A 20 -6.90 -0.61 -10.28
C TYR A 20 -7.96 0.44 -10.64
N GLY A 21 -8.10 0.74 -11.94
CA GLY A 21 -9.16 1.62 -12.47
C GLY A 21 -10.56 0.99 -12.47
N GLY A 22 -10.91 0.16 -11.48
CA GLY A 22 -12.19 -0.56 -11.47
C GLY A 22 -12.85 -0.77 -10.11
N ASN A 23 -12.19 -0.48 -8.99
CA ASN A 23 -12.79 -0.76 -7.69
C ASN A 23 -12.37 0.28 -6.65
N ALA A 24 -13.12 1.39 -6.62
CA ALA A 24 -12.92 2.50 -5.68
C ALA A 24 -12.88 2.01 -4.22
N HIS A 25 -13.63 0.94 -3.90
CA HIS A 25 -13.57 0.24 -2.62
C HIS A 25 -12.16 -0.29 -2.32
N VAL A 26 -11.56 -1.03 -3.25
CA VAL A 26 -10.23 -1.63 -3.07
C VAL A 26 -9.18 -0.54 -2.82
N GLN A 27 -9.24 0.56 -3.56
CA GLN A 27 -8.29 1.67 -3.39
C GLN A 27 -8.46 2.37 -2.03
N TRP A 28 -9.70 2.64 -1.61
CA TRP A 28 -9.98 3.19 -0.28
C TRP A 28 -9.48 2.29 0.84
N CYS A 29 -9.65 0.97 0.70
CA CYS A 29 -9.13 0.00 1.66
C CYS A 29 -7.60 0.01 1.74
N TYR A 30 -6.91 0.10 0.59
CA TYR A 30 -5.44 0.19 0.55
C TYR A 30 -4.91 1.48 1.19
N ASP A 31 -5.61 2.60 0.99
CA ASP A 31 -5.23 3.90 1.55
C ASP A 31 -5.39 3.92 3.08
N ARG A 32 -6.48 3.32 3.59
CA ARG A 32 -6.76 3.26 5.03
C ARG A 32 -5.97 2.18 5.77
N TYR A 33 -5.78 1.01 5.16
CA TYR A 33 -5.20 -0.17 5.81
C TYR A 33 -4.02 -0.72 5.01
N ARG A 34 -2.81 -0.48 5.52
CA ARG A 34 -1.55 -0.97 4.92
C ARG A 34 -1.48 -2.49 4.76
N SER A 35 -2.16 -3.24 5.62
CA SER A 35 -2.19 -4.71 5.62
C SER A 35 -3.42 -5.30 4.91
N TYR A 36 -4.11 -4.49 4.09
CA TYR A 36 -5.24 -4.93 3.29
C TYR A 36 -4.80 -5.90 2.18
N ARG A 37 -5.60 -6.96 1.99
CA ARG A 37 -5.44 -7.94 0.92
C ARG A 37 -6.68 -7.90 0.03
N ALA A 38 -6.49 -7.52 -1.23
CA ALA A 38 -7.54 -7.59 -2.25
C ALA A 38 -7.98 -9.02 -2.59
N SER A 39 -7.15 -10.04 -2.31
CA SER A 39 -7.48 -11.46 -2.56
C SER A 39 -8.72 -11.92 -1.80
N ASP A 40 -8.82 -11.54 -0.52
CA ASP A 40 -9.88 -11.98 0.40
C ASP A 40 -10.72 -10.80 0.93
N ASN A 41 -10.54 -9.60 0.35
CA ASN A 41 -11.13 -8.34 0.81
C ASN A 41 -10.98 -8.11 2.33
N THR A 42 -9.88 -8.58 2.93
CA THR A 42 -9.66 -8.49 4.39
C THR A 42 -8.41 -7.70 4.73
N PHE A 43 -8.49 -6.94 5.82
CA PHE A 43 -7.35 -6.25 6.42
C PHE A 43 -7.05 -6.79 7.81
N GLN A 44 -5.79 -6.65 8.25
CA GLN A 44 -5.36 -7.02 9.59
C GLN A 44 -5.46 -5.78 10.50
N PRO A 45 -6.39 -5.73 11.47
CA PRO A 45 -6.37 -4.70 12.50
C PRO A 45 -5.19 -4.89 13.46
N ASN A 46 -4.77 -3.80 14.14
CA ASN A 46 -3.73 -3.83 15.18
C ASN A 46 -4.07 -4.78 16.35
N TYR A 47 -5.35 -5.12 16.51
CA TYR A 47 -5.83 -6.04 17.54
C TYR A 47 -6.86 -7.00 16.95
N GLY A 48 -6.66 -8.29 17.18
CA GLY A 48 -7.62 -9.34 16.85
C GLY A 48 -7.48 -9.94 15.44
N PRO A 49 -8.48 -10.73 15.01
CA PRO A 49 -8.46 -11.41 13.72
C PRO A 49 -8.63 -10.44 12.54
N ARG A 50 -8.31 -10.91 11.33
CA ARG A 50 -8.56 -10.17 10.09
C ARG A 50 -10.03 -9.79 9.97
N LYS A 51 -10.31 -8.58 9.52
CA LYS A 51 -11.67 -8.08 9.29
C LYS A 51 -11.87 -7.77 7.80
N GLU A 52 -13.09 -7.98 7.31
CA GLU A 52 -13.48 -7.55 5.98
C GLU A 52 -13.42 -6.03 5.87
N CYS A 53 -12.90 -5.52 4.76
CA CYS A 53 -12.96 -4.10 4.49
C CYS A 53 -14.36 -3.73 3.97
N ARG A 54 -15.01 -2.76 4.62
CA ARG A 54 -16.22 -2.11 4.09
C ARG A 54 -15.89 -0.69 3.69
N SER A 55 -15.90 -0.43 2.38
CA SER A 55 -15.80 0.92 1.84
C SER A 55 -17.21 1.46 1.60
N PRO A 56 -17.38 2.80 1.65
CA PRO A 56 -18.65 3.46 1.35
C PRO A 56 -18.87 3.71 -0.16
N TYR A 57 -18.01 3.17 -1.03
CA TYR A 57 -18.01 3.34 -2.49
C TYR A 57 -18.34 2.04 -3.19
#